data_AF-A0A3A5H9P9-F1
#
_entry.id   AF-A0A3A5H9P9-F1
#
_cell.length_a   1.000
_cell.length_b   1.000
_cell.length_c   1.000
_cell.angle_alpha   90.00
_cell.angle_beta   90.00
_cell.angle_gamma   90.00
#
_symmetry.space_group_name_H-M   'P 1'
#
loop_
_entity.id
_entity.type
_entity.pdbx_description
1 polymer ?
#
loop_
_entity_poly.entity_id
_entity_poly.type
_entity_poly.pdbx_seq_one_letter_code
_entity_poly.pdbx_strand_id
1 'polypeptide(L)' 'MTDALARARADLAAGRPWKARDRLTGLLTVRQDPELLDLLATVHFEMQDLPAAGALWFATGRTDADALEAIAARLAMQPG' A
#
# COMPACT_ATOMS: atom_id res chain seq x y z
N MET A 1 -2.80 12.54 20.62
CA MET A 1 -2.96 11.23 19.96
C MET A 1 -2.16 11.24 18.67
N THR A 2 -1.08 10.46 18.57
CA THR A 2 -0.35 10.36 17.30
C THR A 2 -1.15 9.47 16.35
N ASP A 3 -1.54 10.03 15.20
CA ASP A 3 -2.25 9.34 14.14
C ASP A 3 -1.48 8.08 13.71
N ALA A 4 -2.18 6.95 13.60
CA ALA A 4 -1.60 5.69 13.16
C ALA A 4 -0.97 5.81 11.75
N LEU A 5 -1.53 6.69 10.90
CA LEU A 5 -0.95 7.03 9.60
C LEU A 5 0.42 7.72 9.73
N ALA A 6 0.52 8.69 10.63
CA ALA A 6 1.77 9.41 10.88
C ALA A 6 2.87 8.47 11.39
N ARG A 7 2.51 7.50 12.24
CA ARG A 7 3.46 6.47 12.71
C ARG A 7 3.87 5.51 11.60
N ALA A 8 2.94 5.12 10.71
CA ALA A 8 3.26 4.29 9.56
C ALA A 8 4.22 5.00 8.60
N ARG A 9 3.98 6.29 8.30
CA ARG A 9 4.92 7.12 7.53
C ARG A 9 6.30 7.20 8.16
N ALA A 10 6.37 7.37 9.49
CA ALA A 10 7.64 7.39 10.21
C ALA A 10 8.37 6.04 10.15
N ASP A 11 7.64 4.91 10.22
CA ASP A 11 8.24 3.59 10.07
C ASP A 11 8.74 3.35 8.64
N LEU A 12 8.02 3.83 7.63
CA LEU A 12 8.45 3.78 6.23
C LEU A 12 9.72 4.62 6.01
N ALA A 13 9.73 5.87 6.46
CA ALA A 13 10.88 6.77 6.37
C ALA A 13 12.12 6.25 7.13
N ALA A 14 11.92 5.43 8.16
CA ALA A 14 12.99 4.77 8.91
C ALA A 14 13.49 3.47 8.24
N GLY A 15 13.07 3.16 7.01
CA GLY A 15 13.45 1.93 6.30
C GLY A 15 12.83 0.66 6.90
N ARG A 16 11.67 0.78 7.57
CA ARG A 16 10.94 -0.35 8.17
C ARG A 16 9.56 -0.54 7.51
N PRO A 17 9.50 -0.83 6.21
CA PRO A 17 8.23 -0.95 5.49
C PRO A 17 7.36 -2.08 6.05
N TRP A 18 7.93 -3.18 6.53
CA TRP A 18 7.19 -4.27 7.20
C TRP A 18 6.39 -3.78 8.41
N LYS A 19 6.94 -2.84 9.20
CA LYS A 19 6.29 -2.31 10.40
C LYS A 19 5.18 -1.32 10.04
N ALA A 20 5.40 -0.56 8.97
CA ALA A 20 4.37 0.31 8.40
C ALA A 20 3.20 -0.53 7.89
N ARG A 21 3.47 -1.63 7.16
CA ARG A 21 2.46 -2.58 6.67
C ARG A 21 1.61 -3.10 7.82
N ASP A 22 2.23 -3.69 8.83
CA ASP A 22 1.50 -4.31 9.94
C ASP A 22 0.58 -3.31 10.65
N ARG A 23 1.04 -2.06 10.83
CA ARG A 23 0.20 -0.99 11.41
C ARG A 23 -0.96 -0.61 10.51
N LEU A 24 -0.73 -0.43 9.21
CA LEU A 24 -1.75 -0.02 8.25
C LEU A 24 -2.78 -1.13 8.04
N THR A 25 -2.35 -2.39 7.98
CA THR A 25 -3.25 -3.55 7.95
C THR A 25 -4.13 -3.61 9.19
N GLY A 26 -3.59 -3.34 10.38
CA GLY A 26 -4.41 -3.22 11.59
C GLY A 26 -5.45 -2.10 11.48
N LEU A 27 -5.08 -0.97 10.87
CA LEU A 27 -5.96 0.19 10.70
C LEU A 27 -7.09 -0.04 9.69
N LEU A 28 -6.93 -0.94 8.71
CA LEU A 28 -7.97 -1.31 7.74
C LEU A 28 -9.26 -1.83 8.40
N THR A 29 -9.17 -2.40 9.59
CA THR A 29 -10.34 -2.88 10.35
C THR A 29 -11.20 -1.73 10.89
N VAL A 30 -10.64 -0.53 10.96
CA VAL A 30 -11.27 0.67 11.54
C VAL A 30 -11.67 1.68 10.46
N ARG A 31 -10.85 1.83 9.41
CA ARG A 31 -11.09 2.79 8.31
C ARG A 31 -10.48 2.29 6.99
N GLN A 32 -11.10 2.66 5.88
CA GLN A 32 -10.67 2.31 4.52
C GLN A 32 -10.72 3.52 3.58
N ASP A 33 -10.15 4.63 4.05
CA ASP A 33 -10.04 5.87 3.27
C ASP A 33 -8.94 5.77 2.19
N PRO A 34 -9.05 6.55 1.11
CA PRO A 34 -8.06 6.54 0.02
C PRO A 34 -6.62 6.82 0.47
N GLU A 35 -6.42 7.68 1.48
CA GLU A 35 -5.08 8.02 1.99
C GLU A 35 -4.40 6.80 2.65
N LEU A 36 -5.16 6.01 3.41
CA LEU A 36 -4.67 4.77 3.99
C LEU A 36 -4.32 3.75 2.91
N LEU A 37 -5.23 3.53 1.95
CA LEU A 37 -5.03 2.56 0.88
C LEU A 37 -3.81 2.90 0.01
N ASP A 38 -3.62 4.18 -0.31
CA ASP A 38 -2.47 4.65 -1.08
C ASP A 38 -1.14 4.48 -0.31
N LEU A 39 -1.14 4.79 0.99
CA LEU A 39 0.05 4.57 1.82
C LEU A 39 0.39 3.09 1.97
N LEU A 40 -0.62 2.22 2.15
CA LEU A 40 -0.40 0.78 2.23
C LEU A 40 0.12 0.22 0.91
N ALA A 41 -0.41 0.70 -0.23
CA ALA A 41 0.09 0.33 -1.56
C ALA A 41 1.57 0.71 -1.73
N THR A 42 1.93 1.94 -1.34
CA THR A 42 3.32 2.42 -1.36
C THR A 42 4.23 1.52 -0.51
N VAL A 43 3.77 1.11 0.68
CA VAL A 43 4.52 0.19 1.52
C VAL A 43 4.74 -1.17 0.85
N HIS A 44 3.72 -1.74 0.19
CA HIS A 44 3.89 -2.98 -0.57
C HIS A 44 4.86 -2.82 -1.74
N PHE A 45 4.83 -1.68 -2.43
CA PHE A 45 5.74 -1.37 -3.53
C PHE A 45 7.21 -1.30 -3.05
N GLU A 46 7.47 -0.61 -1.94
CA GLU A 46 8.80 -0.56 -1.30
C GLU A 46 9.29 -1.95 -0.84
N MET A 47 8.36 -2.85 -0.51
CA MET A 47 8.66 -4.25 -0.19
C MET A 47 8.84 -5.13 -1.43
N GLN A 48 8.74 -4.56 -2.64
CA GLN A 48 8.76 -5.26 -3.94
C GLN A 48 7.60 -6.26 -4.10
N ASP A 49 6.53 -6.06 -3.33
CA ASP A 49 5.26 -6.79 -3.45
C ASP A 49 4.33 -6.02 -4.41
N LEU A 50 4.76 -5.96 -5.68
CA LEU A 50 4.05 -5.26 -6.75
C LEU A 50 2.59 -5.71 -6.92
N PRO A 51 2.24 -7.02 -6.84
CA PRO A 51 0.86 -7.46 -6.99
C PRO A 51 -0.07 -6.93 -5.89
N ALA A 52 0.41 -6.87 -4.64
CA ALA A 52 -0.36 -6.28 -3.54
C ALA A 52 -0.45 -4.75 -3.67
N ALA A 53 0.62 -4.08 -4.08
CA ALA A 53 0.58 -2.65 -4.36
C ALA A 53 -0.43 -2.32 -5.47
N GLY A 54 -0.39 -3.06 -6.57
CA GLY A 54 -1.30 -2.92 -7.70
C GLY A 54 -2.77 -3.18 -7.33
N ALA A 55 -3.02 -4.04 -6.34
CA ALA A 55 -4.38 -4.27 -5.82
C ALA A 55 -5.00 -3.01 -5.25
N LEU A 56 -4.22 -2.33 -4.44
CA LEU A 56 -4.65 -1.17 -3.69
C LEU A 56 -4.71 0.05 -4.61
N TRP A 57 -3.72 0.25 -5.47
CA TRP A 57 -3.72 1.35 -6.44
C TRP A 57 -4.77 1.21 -7.54
N PHE A 58 -5.11 -0.02 -7.94
CA PHE A 58 -6.28 -0.25 -8.79
C PHE A 58 -7.57 0.20 -8.09
N ALA A 59 -7.73 -0.12 -6.81
CA ALA A 59 -8.92 0.25 -6.02
C ALA A 59 -9.03 1.76 -5.78
N THR A 60 -7.91 2.48 -5.66
CA THR A 60 -7.90 3.94 -5.51
C THR A 60 -7.97 4.70 -6.84
N GLY A 61 -7.86 4.00 -7.98
CA GLY A 61 -7.88 4.61 -9.31
C GLY A 61 -6.61 5.39 -9.67
N ARG A 62 -5.47 5.06 -9.03
CA ARG A 62 -4.18 5.70 -9.26
C ARG A 62 -3.55 5.19 -10.57
N THR A 63 -2.97 6.09 -11.37
CA THR A 63 -2.57 5.80 -12.77
C THR A 63 -1.19 6.35 -13.18
N ASP A 64 -0.35 6.76 -12.23
CA ASP A 64 1.07 7.04 -12.51
C ASP A 64 1.86 5.77 -12.88
N ALA A 65 3.09 5.95 -13.34
CA ALA A 65 3.94 4.88 -13.87
C ALA A 65 4.10 3.70 -12.89
N ASP A 66 4.43 3.99 -11.63
CA ASP A 66 4.59 2.96 -10.59
C ASP A 66 3.29 2.20 -10.35
N ALA A 67 2.17 2.92 -10.32
CA ALA A 67 0.85 2.31 -10.16
C ALA A 67 0.48 1.41 -11.34
N LEU A 68 0.71 1.87 -12.57
CA LEU A 68 0.44 1.08 -13.78
C LEU A 68 1.30 -0.18 -13.84
N GLU A 69 2.58 -0.09 -13.47
CA GLU A 69 3.48 -1.24 -13.39
C GLU A 69 2.97 -2.27 -12.36
N ALA A 70 2.66 -1.83 -11.15
CA ALA A 70 2.15 -2.69 -10.09
C ALA A 70 0.79 -3.31 -10.45
N ILE A 71 -0.11 -2.55 -11.08
CA ILE A 71 -1.41 -3.02 -11.57
C ILE A 71 -1.20 -4.10 -12.65
N ALA A 72 -0.28 -3.89 -13.59
CA ALA A 72 0.05 -4.91 -14.58
C ALA A 72 0.57 -6.20 -13.93
N ALA A 73 1.46 -6.08 -12.94
CA ALA A 73 1.98 -7.21 -12.17
C ALA A 73 0.85 -7.98 -11.44
N ARG A 74 -0.13 -7.27 -10.85
CA ARG A 74 -1.32 -7.89 -10.25
C ARG A 74 -2.15 -8.67 -11.28
N LEU A 75 -2.41 -8.08 -12.44
CA LEU A 75 -3.25 -8.70 -13.47
C LEU A 75 -2.60 -9.97 -14.02
N ALA A 76 -1.28 -10.01 -14.12
CA ALA A 76 -0.52 -11.20 -14.53
C ALA A 76 -0.63 -12.37 -13.54
N MET A 77 -1.01 -12.14 -12.28
CA MET A 77 -1.16 -13.18 -11.26
C MET A 77 -2.56 -13.79 -11.17
N GLN A 78 -3.56 -13.25 -11.86
CA GLN A 78 -4.90 -13.83 -11.82
C GLN A 78 -5.00 -14.97 -12.85
N PRO A 79 -5.24 -16.23 -12.44
CA PRO A 79 -5.66 -17.26 -13.38
C PRO A 79 -7.04 -16.88 -13.93
N GLY A 80 -7.19 -16.94 -15.25
CA GLY A 80 -8.46 -16.69 -15.94
C GLY A 80 -9.54 -17.72 -15.62
#